data_AF-A0A672PQL7-F1
#
_entry.id   AF-A0A672PQL7-F1
#
_cell.length_a   1.000
_cell.length_b   1.000
_cell.length_c   1.000
_cell.angle_alpha   90.00
_cell.angle_beta   90.00
_cell.angle_gamma   90.00
#
_symmetry.space_group_name_H-M   'P 1'
#
loop_
_entity.id
_entity.type
_entity.pdbx_description
1 polymer ?
#
loop_
_entity_poly.entity_id
_entity_poly.type
_entity_poly.pdbx_seq_one_letter_code
_entity_poly.pdbx_strand_id
1 'polypeptide(L)'
;LFKELLILGPLNVSNIRRVVIATASKECEHAPFVPGYNLAGEGFDVVTMERKGSYVINTEIWDLGNGTCKLRKNNYMNGIKQKLPTAVVDWRTLPKCSMKVSSQIFESSEALVNDSSSALSVGWKVGLDVKAVGAAVGSTHSREAKFAMTKSKQDKYSFTKHEVGSNFYRLFFLTHTVKIVHSQPIETPCLGTHQWMEPLCPEQENN
;
A
#
# COMPACT_ATOMS: atom_id res chain seq x y z
N LEU A 1 -21.37 0.21 0.45
CA LEU A 1 -21.46 0.49 1.91
C LEU A 1 -20.91 -0.71 2.69
N PHE A 2 -19.59 -0.77 2.91
CA PHE A 2 -19.02 -1.66 3.91
C PHE A 2 -18.44 -0.79 5.02
N LYS A 3 -19.26 -0.56 6.05
CA LYS A 3 -18.79 -0.08 7.35
C LYS A 3 -18.11 -1.26 8.02
N GLU A 4 -16.82 -1.15 8.34
CA GLU A 4 -16.14 -2.11 9.19
C GLU A 4 -16.82 -2.15 10.56
N LEU A 5 -17.32 -3.32 10.93
CA LEU A 5 -17.75 -3.63 12.29
C LEU A 5 -16.53 -4.18 13.04
N LEU A 6 -15.87 -3.32 13.81
CA LEU A 6 -14.85 -3.74 14.77
C LEU A 6 -15.55 -4.41 15.95
N ILE A 7 -15.60 -5.75 15.95
CA ILE A 7 -15.93 -6.52 17.16
C ILE A 7 -14.62 -6.71 17.94
N LEU A 8 -14.43 -5.88 18.97
CA LEU A 8 -13.42 -6.11 20.01
C LEU A 8 -13.88 -7.27 20.91
N GLY A 9 -13.59 -8.49 20.48
CA GLY A 9 -13.65 -9.67 21.35
C GLY A 9 -12.38 -9.78 22.20
N PRO A 10 -12.44 -10.38 23.41
CA PRO A 10 -11.28 -10.56 24.27
C PRO A 10 -10.19 -11.37 23.56
N LEU A 11 -8.96 -10.84 23.58
CA LEU A 11 -7.76 -11.49 23.04
C LEU A 11 -7.47 -12.77 23.83
N ASN A 12 -7.83 -13.93 23.28
CA ASN A 12 -7.37 -15.22 23.78
C ASN A 12 -5.88 -15.40 23.37
N VAL A 13 -4.97 -15.20 24.33
CA VAL A 13 -3.50 -15.16 24.14
C VAL A 13 -2.88 -16.56 23.97
N SER A 14 -3.61 -17.54 23.42
CA SER A 14 -3.17 -18.94 23.34
C SER A 14 -2.55 -19.37 22.00
N ASN A 15 -2.20 -18.45 21.10
CA ASN A 15 -1.57 -18.80 19.81
C ASN A 15 -0.42 -17.86 19.39
N ILE A 16 0.54 -17.62 20.29
CA ILE A 16 1.83 -17.07 19.89
C ILE A 16 2.57 -18.17 19.11
N ARG A 17 2.38 -18.21 17.79
CA ARG A 17 3.22 -19.04 16.90
C ARG A 17 4.67 -18.58 17.11
N ARG A 18 5.54 -19.48 17.61
CA ARG A 18 6.93 -19.20 18.00
C ARG A 18 7.71 -18.53 16.86
N VAL A 19 8.18 -17.30 17.08
CA VAL A 19 9.36 -16.80 16.35
C VAL A 19 10.52 -17.65 16.84
N VAL A 20 11.19 -18.37 15.96
CA VAL A 20 12.41 -19.07 16.34
C VAL A 20 13.55 -18.08 16.12
N ILE A 21 14.18 -17.65 17.21
CA ILE A 21 15.49 -17.00 17.16
C ILE A 21 16.49 -18.14 17.00
N ALA A 22 17.09 -18.24 15.82
CA ALA A 22 18.09 -19.24 15.53
C ALA A 22 19.49 -18.68 15.81
N THR A 23 20.36 -19.47 16.44
CA THR A 23 21.74 -19.10 16.81
C THR A 23 22.78 -19.64 15.84
N ALA A 24 22.45 -19.74 14.54
CA ALA A 24 23.34 -20.30 13.54
C ALA A 24 23.33 -19.46 12.26
N SER A 25 24.36 -18.63 12.06
CA SER A 25 24.55 -17.79 10.87
C SER A 25 24.31 -18.54 9.56
N LYS A 26 24.81 -19.79 9.46
CA LYS A 26 24.65 -20.60 8.24
C LYS A 26 23.20 -20.90 7.89
N GLU A 27 22.33 -21.19 8.86
CA GLU A 27 20.91 -21.46 8.54
C GLU A 27 20.21 -20.19 8.03
N CYS A 28 20.56 -19.04 8.61
CA CYS A 28 20.05 -17.74 8.20
C CYS A 28 20.57 -17.28 6.83
N GLU A 29 21.83 -17.54 6.51
CA GLU A 29 22.43 -17.21 5.21
C GLU A 29 21.72 -17.93 4.07
N HIS A 30 21.47 -19.24 4.22
CA HIS A 30 20.86 -20.07 3.18
C HIS A 30 19.33 -19.99 3.13
N ALA A 31 18.68 -19.54 4.20
CA ALA A 31 17.23 -19.38 4.20
C ALA A 31 16.80 -18.24 3.26
N PRO A 32 15.81 -18.45 2.38
CA PRO A 32 15.24 -17.37 1.57
C PRO A 32 14.41 -16.42 2.44
N PHE A 33 14.20 -15.20 1.98
CA PHE A 33 13.26 -14.29 2.62
C PHE A 33 11.81 -14.78 2.46
N VAL A 34 10.94 -14.33 3.36
CA VAL A 34 9.50 -14.51 3.23
C VAL A 34 8.94 -13.77 2.01
N PRO A 35 7.85 -14.26 1.37
CA PRO A 35 7.22 -13.57 0.26
C PRO A 35 6.80 -12.14 0.62
N GLY A 36 7.12 -11.19 -0.25
CA GLY A 36 6.75 -9.78 -0.09
C GLY A 36 7.53 -9.01 0.98
N TYR A 37 8.66 -9.53 1.47
CA TYR A 37 9.49 -8.86 2.50
C TYR A 37 9.93 -7.44 2.13
N ASN A 38 10.12 -7.17 0.84
CA ASN A 38 10.52 -5.87 0.28
C ASN A 38 9.34 -5.02 -0.19
N LEU A 39 8.09 -5.42 0.01
CA LEU A 39 6.94 -4.59 -0.39
C LEU A 39 6.71 -3.45 0.61
N ALA A 40 7.02 -3.68 1.89
CA ALA A 40 6.90 -2.64 2.89
C ALA A 40 8.23 -1.91 3.03
N GLY A 41 8.14 -0.58 3.14
CA GLY A 41 9.31 0.28 3.15
C GLY A 41 9.69 0.80 1.78
N GLU A 42 9.10 0.32 0.69
CA GLU A 42 9.24 0.96 -0.61
C GLU A 42 8.34 2.19 -0.73
N GLY A 43 8.87 3.25 -1.31
CA GLY A 43 8.12 4.46 -1.63
C GLY A 43 6.98 4.17 -2.60
N PHE A 44 5.84 4.80 -2.33
CA PHE A 44 4.63 4.66 -3.12
C PHE A 44 4.10 6.05 -3.46
N ASP A 45 3.90 6.30 -4.75
CA ASP A 45 3.30 7.53 -5.24
C ASP A 45 1.78 7.40 -5.20
N VAL A 46 1.18 8.11 -4.25
CA VAL A 46 -0.27 8.09 -4.02
C VAL A 46 -1.07 8.72 -5.17
N VAL A 47 -0.45 9.53 -6.03
CA VAL A 47 -1.12 10.22 -7.15
C VAL A 47 -1.18 9.29 -8.38
N THR A 48 -0.08 8.60 -8.67
CA THR A 48 0.00 7.64 -9.79
C THR A 48 -0.39 6.21 -9.40
N MET A 49 -0.45 5.90 -8.10
CA MET A 49 -0.63 4.55 -7.55
C MET A 49 0.50 3.59 -7.94
N GLU A 50 1.73 4.10 -8.06
CA GLU A 50 2.90 3.34 -8.50
C GLU A 50 3.98 3.25 -7.43
N ARG A 51 4.69 2.11 -7.43
CA ARG A 51 5.87 1.87 -6.60
C ARG A 51 7.06 2.64 -7.16
N LYS A 52 7.88 3.25 -6.30
CA LYS A 52 9.00 4.12 -6.70
C LYS A 52 10.35 3.42 -6.76
N GLY A 53 10.47 2.17 -6.30
CA GLY A 53 11.76 1.47 -6.25
C GLY A 53 12.77 2.05 -5.27
N SER A 54 12.40 3.08 -4.50
CA SER A 54 13.21 3.67 -3.44
C SER A 54 12.73 3.16 -2.09
N TYR A 55 13.65 2.86 -1.18
CA TYR A 55 13.32 2.20 0.09
C TYR A 55 13.64 3.09 1.29
N VAL A 56 12.61 3.42 2.07
CA VAL A 56 12.72 4.16 3.34
C VAL A 56 13.05 3.24 4.51
N ILE A 57 12.80 1.94 4.37
CA ILE A 57 13.16 0.90 5.36
C ILE A 57 14.06 -0.11 4.66
N ASN A 58 15.24 -0.36 5.22
CA ASN A 58 16.11 -1.41 4.71
C ASN A 58 15.58 -2.79 5.13
N THR A 59 14.95 -3.49 4.19
CA THR A 59 14.39 -4.84 4.40
C THR A 59 15.39 -5.96 4.10
N GLU A 60 16.62 -5.64 3.69
CA GLU A 60 17.66 -6.63 3.38
C GLU A 60 18.44 -7.07 4.63
N ILE A 61 18.38 -6.27 5.71
CA ILE A 61 19.04 -6.62 6.97
C ILE A 61 18.21 -7.68 7.68
N TRP A 62 18.79 -8.87 7.88
CA TRP A 62 18.17 -10.00 8.58
C TRP A 62 18.94 -10.44 9.83
N ASP A 63 20.23 -10.09 9.91
CA ASP A 63 21.08 -10.41 11.06
C ASP A 63 20.74 -9.47 12.22
N LEU A 64 20.37 -10.06 13.36
CA LEU A 64 20.11 -9.34 14.61
C LEU A 64 21.40 -9.03 15.38
N GLY A 65 22.55 -9.47 14.87
CA GLY A 65 23.84 -9.45 15.55
C GLY A 65 24.11 -10.79 16.25
N ASN A 66 25.38 -11.02 16.57
CA ASN A 66 25.88 -12.24 17.23
C ASN A 66 25.52 -13.54 16.49
N GLY A 67 25.35 -13.48 15.17
CA GLY A 67 25.00 -14.64 14.33
C GLY A 67 23.58 -15.14 14.54
N THR A 68 22.66 -14.27 14.95
CA THR A 68 21.25 -14.62 15.21
C THR A 68 20.31 -14.01 14.19
N CYS A 69 19.23 -14.73 13.84
CA CYS A 69 18.19 -14.20 12.97
C CYS A 69 16.81 -14.73 13.33
N LYS A 70 15.77 -14.09 12.75
CA LYS A 70 14.38 -14.54 12.87
C LYS A 70 14.04 -15.48 11.71
N LEU A 71 13.69 -16.72 12.04
CA LEU A 71 13.17 -17.70 11.08
C LEU A 71 11.69 -17.98 11.32
N ARG A 72 10.94 -18.11 10.22
CA ARG A 72 9.54 -18.52 10.21
C ARG A 72 9.33 -19.69 9.27
N LYS A 73 8.53 -20.66 9.72
CA LYS A 73 8.09 -21.79 8.89
C LYS A 73 6.93 -21.34 8.00
N ASN A 74 7.07 -21.48 6.68
CA ASN A 74 6.01 -21.18 5.74
C ASN A 74 5.26 -22.44 5.30
N ASN A 75 4.10 -22.66 5.91
CA ASN A 75 3.26 -23.82 5.60
C ASN A 75 2.65 -23.78 4.19
N TYR A 76 2.60 -22.62 3.52
CA TYR A 76 2.20 -22.53 2.11
C TYR A 76 3.28 -22.98 1.14
N MET A 77 4.53 -23.12 1.61
CA MET A 77 5.69 -23.51 0.81
C MET A 77 6.33 -24.76 1.41
N ASN A 78 5.55 -25.81 1.64
CA ASN A 78 6.02 -27.10 2.17
C ASN A 78 6.77 -27.00 3.52
N GLY A 79 6.52 -25.96 4.30
CA GLY A 79 7.15 -25.79 5.60
C GLY A 79 8.62 -25.38 5.53
N ILE A 80 9.10 -24.79 4.43
CA ILE A 80 10.44 -24.22 4.38
C ILE A 80 10.61 -23.16 5.46
N LYS A 81 11.83 -23.06 6.01
CA LYS A 81 12.22 -21.98 6.91
C LYS A 81 12.63 -20.77 6.07
N GLN A 82 12.04 -19.63 6.37
CA GLN A 82 12.31 -18.37 5.68
C GLN A 82 12.73 -17.32 6.70
N LYS A 83 13.69 -16.47 6.33
CA LYS A 83 14.17 -15.40 7.20
C LYS A 83 13.30 -14.15 7.10
N LEU A 84 13.24 -13.42 8.20
CA LEU A 84 12.55 -12.14 8.29
C LEU A 84 13.56 -10.99 8.38
N PRO A 85 13.29 -9.85 7.73
CA PRO A 85 14.02 -8.62 7.99
C PRO A 85 13.99 -8.23 9.47
N THR A 86 15.04 -7.59 9.97
CA THR A 86 15.12 -7.10 11.34
C THR A 86 13.99 -6.13 11.67
N ALA A 87 13.58 -5.30 10.69
CA ALA A 87 12.46 -4.36 10.80
C ALA A 87 11.06 -5.02 10.94
N VAL A 88 10.90 -6.31 10.63
CA VAL A 88 9.61 -7.02 10.70
C VAL A 88 9.37 -7.59 12.11
N VAL A 89 8.34 -7.12 12.81
CA VAL A 89 7.94 -7.62 14.14
C VAL A 89 7.29 -8.99 14.04
N ASP A 90 6.29 -9.10 13.17
CA ASP A 90 5.48 -10.29 13.03
C ASP A 90 5.24 -10.60 11.57
N TRP A 91 5.35 -11.88 11.24
CA TRP A 91 4.99 -12.44 9.97
C TRP A 91 4.22 -13.72 10.23
N ARG A 92 3.09 -13.87 9.55
CA ARG A 92 2.26 -15.08 9.67
C ARG A 92 1.54 -15.41 8.38
N THR A 93 1.40 -16.72 8.17
CA THR A 93 0.47 -17.29 7.20
C THR A 93 -0.96 -17.16 7.73
N LEU A 94 -1.87 -16.72 6.87
CA LEU A 94 -3.29 -16.61 7.19
C LEU A 94 -3.97 -17.93 6.83
N PRO A 95 -4.57 -18.69 7.75
CA PRO A 95 -4.96 -20.09 7.51
C PRO A 95 -6.10 -20.30 6.52
N LYS A 96 -6.82 -19.24 6.13
CA LYS A 96 -7.97 -19.30 5.22
C LYS A 96 -7.81 -18.26 4.12
N CYS A 97 -7.47 -18.74 2.93
CA CYS A 97 -7.57 -18.00 1.68
C CYS A 97 -8.93 -18.31 1.08
N SER A 98 -9.86 -17.35 1.13
CA SER A 98 -11.09 -17.41 0.34
C SER A 98 -10.89 -16.44 -0.81
N MET A 99 -10.92 -16.97 -2.04
CA MET A 99 -10.89 -16.14 -3.24
C MET A 99 -12.15 -15.28 -3.25
N LYS A 100 -11.97 -13.96 -3.19
CA LYS A 100 -13.06 -13.00 -3.28
C LYS A 100 -13.04 -12.38 -4.66
N VAL A 101 -14.20 -12.36 -5.31
CA VAL A 101 -14.43 -11.66 -6.56
C VAL A 101 -15.33 -10.47 -6.25
N SER A 102 -14.87 -9.26 -6.57
CA SER A 102 -15.69 -8.06 -6.60
C SER A 102 -15.97 -7.68 -8.05
N SER A 103 -17.19 -7.21 -8.30
CA SER A 103 -17.56 -6.60 -9.59
C SER A 103 -18.36 -5.35 -9.30
N GLN A 104 -17.94 -4.23 -9.88
CA GLN A 104 -18.55 -2.93 -9.69
C GLN A 104 -18.75 -2.24 -11.04
N ILE A 105 -19.82 -1.47 -11.16
CA ILE A 105 -20.12 -0.61 -12.31
C ILE A 105 -20.06 0.84 -11.82
N PHE A 106 -19.40 1.69 -12.60
CA PHE A 106 -19.23 3.12 -12.32
C PHE A 106 -19.81 3.93 -13.48
N GLU A 107 -20.75 4.80 -13.17
CA GLU A 107 -21.42 5.67 -14.14
C GLU A 107 -20.58 6.88 -14.56
N SER A 108 -19.43 7.10 -13.91
CA SER A 108 -18.53 8.21 -14.22
C SER A 108 -17.06 7.90 -13.94
N SER A 109 -16.18 8.67 -14.57
CA SER A 109 -14.73 8.64 -14.33
C SER A 109 -14.40 8.95 -12.87
N GLU A 110 -15.09 9.90 -12.26
CA GLU A 110 -14.85 10.35 -10.89
C GLU A 110 -15.18 9.24 -9.90
N ALA A 111 -16.29 8.52 -10.12
CA ALA A 111 -16.69 7.40 -9.27
C ALA A 111 -15.66 6.27 -9.31
N LEU A 112 -15.15 5.94 -10.49
CA LEU A 112 -14.08 4.95 -10.66
C LEU A 112 -12.79 5.39 -9.96
N VAL A 113 -12.34 6.64 -10.17
CA VAL A 113 -11.09 7.15 -9.55
C VAL A 113 -11.20 7.25 -8.03
N ASN A 114 -12.38 7.57 -7.50
CA ASN A 114 -12.63 7.58 -6.07
C ASN A 114 -12.59 6.16 -5.47
N ASP A 115 -13.12 5.16 -6.17
CA ASP A 115 -12.97 3.75 -5.78
C ASP A 115 -11.50 3.31 -5.78
N SER A 116 -10.73 3.64 -6.83
CA SER A 116 -9.29 3.35 -6.88
C SER A 116 -8.53 3.98 -5.70
N SER A 117 -8.91 5.20 -5.32
CA SER A 117 -8.31 5.91 -4.19
C SER A 117 -8.62 5.28 -2.83
N SER A 118 -9.69 4.50 -2.73
CA SER A 118 -10.08 3.81 -1.49
C SER A 118 -9.10 2.72 -1.06
N ALA A 119 -8.23 2.27 -1.98
CA ALA A 119 -7.12 1.36 -1.66
C ALA A 119 -6.06 2.01 -0.76
N LEU A 120 -6.00 3.35 -0.70
CA LEU A 120 -5.11 4.07 0.21
C LEU A 120 -5.67 4.03 1.64
N SER A 121 -4.79 3.87 2.63
CA SER A 121 -5.18 3.87 4.04
C SER A 121 -5.82 5.20 4.47
N VAL A 122 -6.83 5.19 5.33
CA VAL A 122 -7.54 6.40 5.80
C VAL A 122 -6.58 7.51 6.29
N GLY A 123 -5.44 7.14 6.88
CA GLY A 123 -4.44 8.07 7.42
C GLY A 123 -3.37 8.54 6.44
N TRP A 124 -3.42 8.22 5.14
CA TRP A 124 -2.32 8.53 4.22
C TRP A 124 -2.03 10.04 4.08
N LYS A 125 -3.04 10.88 4.35
CA LYS A 125 -2.93 12.36 4.32
C LYS A 125 -2.38 12.95 5.62
N VAL A 126 -2.26 12.18 6.69
CA VAL A 126 -1.84 12.69 8.00
C VAL A 126 -0.41 13.20 7.91
N GLY A 127 -0.17 14.44 8.36
CA GLY A 127 1.14 15.09 8.30
C GLY A 127 1.50 15.69 6.94
N LEU A 128 0.56 15.70 5.97
CA LEU A 128 0.70 16.37 4.68
C LEU A 128 -0.25 17.57 4.59
N ASP A 129 0.24 18.71 4.10
CA ASP A 129 -0.62 19.86 3.75
C ASP A 129 -1.30 19.60 2.39
N VAL A 130 -2.33 18.76 2.39
CA VAL A 130 -3.10 18.44 1.17
C VAL A 130 -4.31 19.37 1.09
N LYS A 131 -4.14 20.52 0.45
CA LYS A 131 -5.24 21.46 0.15
C LYS A 131 -6.06 20.95 -1.03
N ALA A 132 -7.00 20.05 -0.77
CA ALA A 132 -7.94 19.59 -1.79
C ALA A 132 -9.33 19.44 -1.18
N VAL A 133 -10.12 20.49 -1.31
CA VAL A 133 -11.54 20.49 -0.96
C VAL A 133 -12.30 19.79 -2.09
N GLY A 134 -13.04 18.74 -1.76
CA GLY A 134 -13.97 18.08 -2.70
C GLY A 134 -13.38 17.13 -3.75
N ALA A 135 -12.06 17.07 -3.93
CA ALA A 135 -11.42 16.18 -4.91
C ALA A 135 -10.60 15.04 -4.26
N ALA A 136 -10.70 13.83 -4.80
CA ALA A 136 -9.74 12.77 -4.52
C ALA A 136 -8.38 13.20 -5.08
N VAL A 137 -7.37 13.40 -4.22
CA VAL A 137 -5.99 13.70 -4.65
C VAL A 137 -5.24 12.42 -5.01
N GLY A 138 -5.57 11.34 -4.30
CA GLY A 138 -5.05 10.02 -4.61
C GLY A 138 -5.53 9.55 -5.97
N SER A 139 -4.74 8.71 -6.63
CA SER A 139 -5.09 8.01 -7.87
C SER A 139 -5.41 8.87 -9.10
N THR A 140 -5.34 10.20 -9.04
CA THR A 140 -5.72 11.10 -10.15
C THR A 140 -4.90 10.91 -11.43
N HIS A 141 -3.65 10.45 -11.32
CA HIS A 141 -2.77 10.18 -12.46
C HIS A 141 -2.48 8.68 -12.64
N SER A 142 -3.26 7.83 -11.96
CA SER A 142 -3.17 6.38 -12.12
C SER A 142 -3.52 5.92 -13.53
N ARG A 143 -3.13 4.69 -13.86
CA ARG A 143 -3.51 4.06 -15.13
C ARG A 143 -5.03 3.99 -15.32
N GLU A 144 -5.76 3.69 -14.24
CA GLU A 144 -7.22 3.63 -14.24
C GLU A 144 -7.83 5.01 -14.50
N ALA A 145 -7.32 6.06 -13.83
CA ALA A 145 -7.76 7.43 -14.06
C ALA A 145 -7.47 7.89 -15.49
N LYS A 146 -6.25 7.66 -15.99
CA LYS A 146 -5.87 8.00 -17.37
C LYS A 146 -6.77 7.30 -18.38
N PHE A 147 -7.03 6.00 -18.20
CA PHE A 147 -7.94 5.24 -19.04
C PHE A 147 -9.36 5.83 -19.05
N ALA A 148 -9.92 6.09 -17.86
CA ALA A 148 -11.26 6.63 -17.70
C ALA A 148 -11.40 8.03 -18.31
N MET A 149 -10.41 8.89 -18.10
CA MET A 149 -10.36 10.24 -18.67
C MET A 149 -10.23 10.20 -20.20
N THR A 150 -9.39 9.32 -20.75
CA THR A 150 -9.28 9.16 -22.21
C THR A 150 -10.60 8.72 -22.81
N LYS A 151 -11.33 7.80 -22.17
CA LYS A 151 -12.63 7.32 -22.67
C LYS A 151 -13.73 8.35 -22.54
N SER A 152 -13.81 9.04 -21.41
CA SER A 152 -14.83 10.06 -21.15
C SER A 152 -14.70 11.29 -22.06
N LYS A 153 -13.51 11.55 -22.62
CA LYS A 153 -13.29 12.57 -23.66
C LYS A 153 -13.80 12.16 -25.05
N GLN A 154 -13.95 10.86 -25.30
CA GLN A 154 -14.38 10.34 -26.60
C GLN A 154 -15.90 10.30 -26.70
N ASP A 155 -16.56 9.83 -25.64
CA ASP A 155 -18.01 9.72 -25.55
C ASP A 155 -18.44 9.50 -24.08
N LYS A 156 -19.74 9.34 -23.84
CA LYS A 156 -20.29 8.90 -22.57
C LYS A 156 -20.02 7.40 -22.36
N TYR A 157 -19.21 7.08 -21.35
CA TYR A 157 -18.88 5.71 -20.96
C TYR A 157 -19.32 5.41 -19.52
N SER A 158 -19.75 4.17 -19.30
CA SER A 158 -19.75 3.52 -17.99
C SER A 158 -18.55 2.58 -17.89
N PHE A 159 -18.03 2.39 -16.68
CA PHE A 159 -16.86 1.55 -16.44
C PHE A 159 -17.22 0.34 -15.58
N THR A 160 -16.59 -0.80 -15.86
CA THR A 160 -16.70 -1.98 -15.01
C THR A 160 -15.33 -2.34 -14.45
N LYS A 161 -15.30 -2.67 -13.16
CA LYS A 161 -14.08 -3.12 -12.47
C LYS A 161 -14.35 -4.49 -11.87
N HIS A 162 -13.46 -5.43 -12.16
CA HIS A 162 -13.50 -6.78 -11.62
C HIS A 162 -12.19 -7.03 -10.86
N GLU A 163 -12.25 -7.35 -9.58
CA GLU A 163 -11.06 -7.65 -8.79
C GLU A 163 -11.18 -9.04 -8.18
N VAL A 164 -10.05 -9.76 -8.20
CA VAL A 164 -9.93 -11.07 -7.56
C VAL A 164 -8.80 -10.99 -6.55
N GLY A 165 -9.12 -11.20 -5.28
CA GLY A 165 -8.17 -11.01 -4.20
C GLY A 165 -8.23 -12.11 -3.16
N SER A 166 -7.07 -12.40 -2.56
CA SER A 166 -7.01 -13.13 -1.31
C SER A 166 -5.74 -12.82 -0.52
N ASN A 167 -5.85 -12.91 0.81
CA ASN A 167 -4.77 -12.58 1.72
C ASN A 167 -4.08 -13.85 2.20
N PHE A 168 -2.82 -14.04 1.81
CA PHE A 168 -2.03 -15.21 2.19
C PHE A 168 -1.12 -14.95 3.40
N TYR A 169 -0.58 -13.73 3.47
CA TYR A 169 0.43 -13.34 4.44
C TYR A 169 0.04 -12.03 5.11
N ARG A 170 0.48 -11.85 6.35
CA ARG A 170 0.39 -10.58 7.07
C ARG A 170 1.77 -10.26 7.65
N LEU A 171 2.23 -9.05 7.37
CA LEU A 171 3.50 -8.50 7.86
C LEU A 171 3.22 -7.31 8.76
N PHE A 172 3.94 -7.24 9.88
CA PHE A 172 3.97 -6.07 10.77
C PHE A 172 5.40 -5.57 10.89
N PHE A 173 5.58 -4.25 10.78
CA PHE A 173 6.88 -3.59 10.85
C PHE A 173 6.99 -2.76 12.13
N LEU A 174 8.20 -2.61 12.65
CA LEU A 174 8.49 -1.64 13.70
C LEU A 174 8.41 -0.25 13.09
N THR A 175 7.37 0.51 13.41
CA THR A 175 7.26 1.90 12.99
C THR A 175 8.14 2.77 13.91
N HIS A 176 9.41 2.91 13.59
CA HIS A 176 10.15 4.09 14.00
C HIS A 176 9.91 5.13 12.91
N THR A 177 9.13 6.18 13.23
CA THR A 177 8.84 7.37 12.41
C THR A 177 9.23 7.24 10.94
N VAL A 178 8.30 6.78 10.08
CA VAL A 178 8.50 6.84 8.63
C VAL A 178 8.63 8.31 8.26
N LYS A 179 9.81 8.72 7.80
CA LYS A 179 10.00 10.06 7.23
C LYS A 179 9.26 10.09 5.90
N ILE A 180 8.20 10.89 5.84
CA ILE A 180 7.62 11.30 4.57
C ILE A 180 8.66 12.18 3.89
N VAL A 181 9.30 11.66 2.85
CA VAL A 181 10.13 12.49 1.98
C VAL A 181 9.21 13.04 0.90
N HIS A 182 8.92 14.34 0.96
CA HIS A 182 8.37 15.04 -0.19
C HIS A 182 9.42 15.01 -1.28
N SER A 183 9.26 14.16 -2.29
CA SER A 183 9.98 14.36 -3.54
C SER A 183 9.42 15.65 -4.13
N GLN A 184 10.21 16.72 -4.10
CA GLN A 184 9.86 17.93 -4.83
C GLN A 184 9.50 17.52 -6.27
N PRO A 185 8.41 18.06 -6.85
CA PRO A 185 8.19 17.91 -8.27
C PRO A 185 9.46 18.39 -8.98
N ILE A 186 9.98 17.60 -9.90
CA ILE A 186 10.81 18.18 -10.96
C ILE A 186 9.88 19.20 -11.60
N GLU A 187 10.20 20.49 -11.46
CA GLU A 187 9.50 21.59 -12.12
C GLU A 187 9.59 21.36 -13.63
N THR A 188 8.65 20.61 -14.20
CA THR A 188 8.34 20.71 -15.61
C THR A 188 7.57 22.01 -15.78
N PRO A 189 8.08 23.00 -16.53
CA PRO A 189 7.36 24.23 -16.79
C PRO A 189 5.99 23.86 -17.32
N CYS A 190 4.96 24.51 -16.77
CA CYS A 190 3.62 24.43 -17.32
C CYS A 190 3.66 25.01 -18.74
N LEU A 191 3.89 24.16 -19.74
CA LEU A 191 3.50 24.47 -21.11
C LEU A 191 1.99 24.29 -21.16
N GLY A 192 1.29 25.41 -21.00
CA GLY A 192 -0.13 25.48 -21.27
C GLY A 192 -0.41 25.12 -22.72
N THR A 193 -1.48 24.34 -22.93
CA THR A 193 -2.54 24.68 -23.89
C THR A 193 -3.72 23.71 -23.73
N HIS A 194 -4.89 24.31 -23.48
CA HIS A 194 -6.27 23.81 -23.60
C HIS A 194 -6.97 23.16 -22.39
N GLN A 195 -7.64 24.06 -21.64
CA GLN A 195 -9.08 24.06 -21.32
C GLN A 195 -9.61 23.13 -20.20
N TRP A 196 -9.37 23.62 -18.97
CA TRP A 196 -10.21 23.62 -17.75
C TRP A 196 -10.73 22.31 -17.12
N MET A 197 -10.12 21.97 -15.97
CA MET A 197 -10.85 22.10 -14.71
C MET A 197 -10.79 23.59 -14.31
N GLU A 198 -11.92 24.24 -14.05
CA GLU A 198 -11.90 25.52 -13.34
C GLU A 198 -11.53 25.30 -11.86
N PRO A 199 -10.70 26.18 -11.27
CA PRO A 199 -10.30 26.10 -9.87
C PRO A 199 -11.35 26.75 -8.96
N LEU A 200 -11.86 26.01 -7.97
CA LEU A 200 -12.41 26.64 -6.76
C LEU A 200 -11.25 27.03 -5.84
N CYS A 201 -10.58 28.13 -6.18
CA CYS A 201 -9.77 28.90 -5.24
C CYS A 201 -10.65 30.06 -4.74
N PRO A 202 -10.85 30.26 -3.42
CA PRO A 202 -11.47 31.49 -2.94
C PRO A 202 -10.55 32.67 -3.23
N GLU A 203 -11.09 33.71 -3.86
CA GLU A 203 -10.45 35.02 -4.01
C GLU A 203 -10.04 35.55 -2.64
N GLN A 204 -8.76 35.91 -2.50
CA GLN A 204 -8.39 36.95 -1.54
C GLN A 204 -8.76 38.29 -2.18
N GLU A 205 -9.87 38.88 -1.74
CA GLU A 205 -10.10 40.30 -1.93
C GLU A 205 -9.05 41.06 -1.12
N ASN A 206 -8.27 41.87 -1.83
CA ASN A 206 -7.43 42.90 -1.25
C ASN A 206 -8.30 43.94 -0.53
N ASN A 207 -7.98 44.19 0.73
CA ASN A 207 -7.98 45.53 1.31
C ASN A 207 -6.93 45.62 2.41
#